data_AF-A0A9P1N421-F1
#
_entry.id   AF-A0A9P1N421-F1
#
_cell.length_a   1.000
_cell.length_b   1.000
_cell.length_c   1.000
_cell.angle_alpha   90.00
_cell.angle_beta   90.00
_cell.angle_gamma   90.00
#
_symmetry.space_group_name_H-M   'P 1'
#
loop_
_entity.id
_entity.type
_entity.pdbx_description
1 polymer ?
#
loop_
_entity_poly.entity_id
_entity_poly.type
_entity_poly.pdbx_seq_one_letter_code
_entity_poly.pdbx_strand_id
1 'polypeptide(L)'
;MSLANSKTNQTLIIVITPTYSRLTQLADMTRMANTLMHVPNLHWIVIEDGLQIDKNIRNLLRRSQISFSYLPFKTQPGYPKRGWFQRSMALTLLRETARHFKSNTNSVVYFGDDDNSYDIRLFTEYIRNVRKLGMWSVGGWLLKSGRAEAARNFPRDATRKLAV
;
A
#
# COMPACT_ATOMS: atom_id res chain seq x y z
N MET A 1 -12.16 -23.09 29.44
CA MET A 1 -10.97 -22.91 28.55
C MET A 1 -11.50 -22.55 27.17
N SER A 2 -10.95 -21.61 26.39
CA SER A 2 -9.71 -20.81 26.57
C SER A 2 -9.99 -19.30 26.62
N LEU A 3 -9.16 -18.55 27.37
CA LEU A 3 -9.22 -17.09 27.49
C LEU A 3 -8.25 -16.44 26.49
N ALA A 4 -8.75 -16.00 25.33
CA ALA A 4 -7.88 -15.37 24.31
C ALA A 4 -8.52 -14.25 23.46
N ASN A 5 -9.83 -14.28 23.20
CA ASN A 5 -10.45 -13.49 22.13
C ASN A 5 -10.76 -12.01 22.51
N SER A 6 -9.87 -11.34 23.23
CA SER A 6 -10.07 -9.99 23.79
C SER A 6 -8.84 -9.06 23.67
N LYS A 7 -8.06 -9.20 22.60
CA LYS A 7 -6.92 -8.29 22.31
C LYS A 7 -6.71 -7.99 20.82
N THR A 8 -7.60 -7.20 20.22
CA THR A 8 -7.21 -6.28 19.14
C THR A 8 -8.06 -5.01 19.13
N ASN A 9 -7.50 -3.89 19.60
CA ASN A 9 -7.61 -2.67 18.79
C ASN A 9 -6.84 -2.98 17.50
N GLN A 10 -7.54 -3.36 16.44
CA GLN A 10 -6.88 -3.81 15.21
C GLN A 10 -6.07 -2.66 14.63
N THR A 11 -4.76 -2.88 14.42
CA THR A 11 -3.89 -1.90 13.75
C THR A 11 -4.52 -1.49 12.42
N LEU A 12 -4.72 -0.20 12.21
CA LEU A 12 -5.20 0.37 10.95
C LEU A 12 -4.09 0.24 9.91
N ILE A 13 -4.34 -0.51 8.84
CA ILE A 13 -3.41 -0.59 7.71
C ILE A 13 -3.75 0.54 6.74
N ILE A 14 -2.79 1.40 6.43
CA ILE A 14 -2.96 2.47 5.45
C ILE A 14 -2.14 2.11 4.21
N VAL A 15 -2.80 1.65 3.15
CA VAL A 15 -2.15 1.32 1.88
C VAL A 15 -2.10 2.57 1.00
N ILE A 16 -0.92 2.92 0.49
CA ILE A 16 -0.71 4.00 -0.48
C ILE A 16 -0.43 3.39 -1.84
N THR A 17 -1.26 3.72 -2.84
CA THR A 17 -1.12 3.25 -4.21
C THR A 17 -0.99 4.43 -5.17
N PRO A 18 0.21 4.71 -5.70
CA PRO A 18 0.35 5.57 -6.86
C PRO A 18 -0.13 4.81 -8.11
N THR A 19 -0.98 5.46 -8.91
CA THR A 19 -1.51 4.92 -10.18
C THR A 19 -1.44 5.99 -11.27
N TYR A 20 -1.54 5.59 -12.54
CA TYR A 20 -1.53 6.49 -13.69
C TYR A 20 -2.31 5.90 -14.86
N SER A 21 -2.83 6.75 -15.74
CA SER A 21 -3.63 6.31 -16.88
C SER A 21 -2.83 5.42 -17.84
N ARG A 22 -3.23 4.16 -17.94
CA ARG A 22 -2.68 3.14 -18.86
C ARG A 22 -3.73 2.08 -19.19
N LEU A 23 -3.55 1.36 -20.30
CA LEU A 23 -4.52 0.37 -20.79
C LEU A 23 -4.92 -0.71 -19.76
N THR A 24 -4.00 -1.11 -18.86
CA THR A 24 -4.27 -2.14 -17.83
C THR A 24 -4.79 -1.56 -16.51
N GLN A 25 -4.81 -0.23 -16.32
CA GLN A 25 -4.99 0.41 -15.01
C GLN A 25 -6.23 -0.09 -14.26
N LEU A 26 -7.37 -0.18 -14.96
CA LEU A 26 -8.63 -0.63 -14.36
C LEU A 26 -8.58 -2.11 -13.95
N ALA A 27 -7.88 -2.96 -14.71
CA ALA A 27 -7.72 -4.38 -14.38
C ALA A 27 -6.76 -4.58 -13.19
N ASP A 28 -5.65 -3.86 -13.17
CA ASP A 28 -4.67 -3.86 -12.07
C ASP A 28 -5.29 -3.37 -10.76
N MET A 29 -5.97 -2.22 -10.80
CA MET A 29 -6.70 -1.68 -9.64
C MET A 29 -7.85 -2.61 -9.21
N THR A 30 -8.53 -3.30 -10.12
CA THR A 30 -9.58 -4.28 -9.77
C THR A 30 -8.99 -5.50 -9.06
N ARG A 31 -7.87 -6.04 -9.58
CA ARG A 31 -7.13 -7.13 -8.96
C ARG A 31 -6.67 -6.75 -7.55
N MET A 32 -6.14 -5.54 -7.37
CA MET A 32 -5.75 -5.01 -6.05
C MET A 32 -6.95 -4.81 -5.12
N ALA A 33 -8.06 -4.23 -5.60
CA ALA A 33 -9.28 -4.05 -4.82
C ALA A 33 -9.85 -5.38 -4.29
N ASN A 34 -9.87 -6.41 -5.13
CA ASN A 34 -10.32 -7.76 -4.78
C ASN A 34 -9.42 -8.42 -3.72
N THR A 35 -8.11 -8.12 -3.67
CA THR A 35 -7.25 -8.57 -2.56
C THR A 35 -7.52 -7.78 -1.28
N LEU A 36 -7.58 -6.44 -1.38
CA LEU A 36 -7.67 -5.56 -0.20
C LEU A 36 -9.03 -5.63 0.51
N MET A 37 -10.13 -5.96 -0.18
CA MET A 37 -11.45 -6.08 0.44
C MET A 37 -11.54 -7.22 1.49
N HIS A 38 -10.61 -8.18 1.47
CA HIS A 38 -10.50 -9.23 2.48
C HIS A 38 -9.67 -8.83 3.72
N VAL A 39 -9.14 -7.60 3.77
CA VAL A 39 -8.26 -7.11 4.84
C VAL A 39 -9.04 -6.22 5.81
N PRO A 40 -9.31 -6.66 7.07
CA PRO A 40 -10.09 -5.88 8.02
C PRO A 40 -9.31 -4.65 8.55
N ASN A 41 -10.04 -3.58 8.88
CA ASN A 41 -9.51 -2.28 9.30
C ASN A 41 -8.37 -1.75 8.39
N LEU A 42 -8.70 -1.52 7.12
CA LEU A 42 -7.79 -0.96 6.12
C LEU A 42 -8.35 0.36 5.55
N HIS A 43 -7.47 1.33 5.33
CA HIS A 43 -7.75 2.55 4.57
C HIS A 43 -6.84 2.60 3.33
N TRP A 44 -7.40 2.87 2.15
CA TRP A 44 -6.69 2.87 0.87
C TRP A 44 -6.56 4.29 0.32
N ILE A 45 -5.34 4.81 0.27
CA ILE A 45 -4.99 6.10 -0.31
C ILE A 45 -4.53 5.87 -1.76
N VAL A 46 -5.40 6.21 -2.71
CA VAL A 46 -5.11 6.12 -4.15
C VAL A 46 -4.71 7.51 -4.66
N ILE A 47 -3.57 7.59 -5.32
CA ILE A 47 -3.04 8.85 -5.87
C ILE A 47 -2.78 8.67 -7.36
N GLU A 48 -3.50 9.43 -8.16
CA GLU A 48 -3.44 9.37 -9.62
C GLU A 48 -2.53 10.45 -10.19
N ASP A 49 -1.59 10.07 -11.06
CA ASP A 49 -0.82 11.02 -11.90
C ASP A 49 -1.72 11.55 -13.04
N GLY A 50 -2.62 12.47 -12.67
CA GLY A 50 -3.64 13.04 -13.55
C GLY A 50 -4.08 14.43 -13.08
N LEU A 51 -4.73 15.18 -13.99
CA LEU A 51 -5.32 16.49 -13.68
C LEU A 51 -6.66 16.39 -12.92
N GLN A 52 -7.32 15.24 -13.02
CA GLN A 52 -8.69 15.01 -12.56
C GLN A 52 -8.81 13.55 -12.08
N ILE A 53 -9.86 13.27 -11.31
CA ILE A 53 -10.17 11.94 -10.78
C ILE A 53 -10.88 11.11 -11.87
N ASP A 54 -10.32 9.97 -12.27
CA ASP A 54 -11.01 9.05 -13.18
C ASP A 54 -12.31 8.49 -12.58
N LYS A 55 -13.38 8.51 -13.39
CA LYS A 55 -14.73 8.10 -12.97
C LYS A 55 -14.85 6.59 -12.76
N ASN A 56 -14.13 5.78 -13.53
CA ASN A 56 -14.17 4.33 -13.49
C ASN A 56 -13.43 3.81 -12.25
N ILE A 57 -12.23 4.33 -11.99
CA ILE A 57 -11.47 4.06 -10.76
C ILE A 57 -12.26 4.52 -9.53
N ARG A 58 -12.92 5.70 -9.57
CA ARG A 58 -13.75 6.17 -8.45
C ARG A 58 -14.96 5.27 -8.19
N ASN A 59 -15.55 4.70 -9.23
CA ASN A 59 -16.66 3.77 -9.11
C ASN A 59 -16.20 2.37 -8.65
N LEU A 60 -15.00 1.92 -9.04
CA LEU A 60 -14.36 0.71 -8.50
C LEU A 60 -14.11 0.85 -6.99
N LEU A 61 -13.52 1.96 -6.54
CA LEU A 61 -13.25 2.21 -5.12
C LEU A 61 -14.52 2.31 -4.27
N ARG A 62 -15.63 2.79 -4.83
CA ARG A 62 -16.96 2.72 -4.19
C ARG A 62 -17.50 1.29 -4.11
N ARG A 63 -17.28 0.48 -5.15
CA ARG A 63 -17.77 -0.91 -5.22
C ARG A 63 -17.00 -1.89 -4.32
N SER A 64 -15.73 -1.61 -3.99
CA SER A 64 -14.95 -2.47 -3.09
C SER A 64 -15.35 -2.34 -1.61
N GLN A 65 -16.11 -1.30 -1.25
CA GLN A 65 -16.54 -0.96 0.13
C GLN A 65 -15.38 -0.72 1.13
N ILE A 66 -14.14 -0.63 0.65
CA ILE A 66 -12.96 -0.28 1.44
C ILE A 66 -13.03 1.21 1.81
N SER A 67 -12.60 1.59 3.02
CA SER A 67 -12.43 3.01 3.37
C SER A 67 -11.32 3.60 2.49
N PHE A 68 -11.60 4.64 1.71
CA PHE A 68 -10.61 5.17 0.75
C PHE A 68 -10.50 6.70 0.73
N SER A 69 -9.32 7.17 0.36
CA SER A 69 -9.03 8.55 -0.06
C SER A 69 -8.51 8.50 -1.49
N TYR A 70 -9.01 9.36 -2.39
CA TYR A 70 -8.62 9.33 -3.80
C TYR A 70 -8.38 10.75 -4.31
N LEU A 71 -7.14 11.04 -4.73
CA LEU A 71 -6.67 12.38 -5.10
C LEU A 71 -5.90 12.37 -6.43
N PRO A 72 -6.12 13.39 -7.29
CA PRO A 72 -5.32 13.61 -8.49
C PRO A 72 -4.10 14.50 -8.16
N PHE A 73 -2.89 13.97 -8.33
CA PHE A 73 -1.64 14.71 -8.19
C PHE A 73 -0.76 14.47 -9.43
N LYS A 74 -1.02 15.24 -10.49
CA LYS A 74 -0.18 15.25 -11.69
C LYS A 74 1.28 15.61 -11.37
N THR A 75 2.22 14.82 -11.88
CA THR A 75 3.66 15.12 -11.83
C THR A 75 3.94 16.47 -12.51
N GLN A 76 4.47 17.44 -11.76
CA GLN A 76 4.89 18.71 -12.35
C GLN A 76 6.13 18.53 -13.24
N PRO A 77 6.24 19.27 -14.37
CA PRO A 77 7.44 19.25 -15.20
C PRO A 77 8.69 19.59 -14.39
N GLY A 78 9.74 18.76 -14.51
CA GLY A 78 10.98 18.88 -13.74
C GLY A 78 11.12 17.88 -12.58
N TYR A 79 10.04 17.25 -12.10
CA TYR A 79 10.16 16.17 -11.11
C TYR A 79 10.71 14.86 -11.72
N PRO A 80 11.46 14.04 -10.94
CA PRO A 80 11.86 12.71 -11.36
C PRO A 80 10.66 11.82 -11.72
N LYS A 81 10.71 11.21 -12.91
CA LYS A 81 9.71 10.22 -13.35
C LYS A 81 9.74 8.98 -12.44
N ARG A 82 8.64 8.21 -12.41
CA ARG A 82 8.35 7.03 -11.53
C ARG A 82 7.73 7.33 -10.15
N GLY A 83 6.72 8.21 -10.10
CA GLY A 83 5.83 8.29 -8.93
C GLY A 83 6.40 8.99 -7.69
N TRP A 84 7.52 9.73 -7.81
CA TRP A 84 8.16 10.40 -6.68
C TRP A 84 7.30 11.51 -6.09
N PHE A 85 6.74 12.37 -6.95
CA PHE A 85 5.84 13.45 -6.53
C PHE A 85 4.62 12.91 -5.77
N GLN A 86 4.02 11.83 -6.28
CA GLN A 86 2.85 11.17 -5.70
C GLN A 86 3.15 10.60 -4.31
N ARG A 87 4.29 9.95 -4.11
CA ARG A 87 4.70 9.43 -2.78
C ARG A 87 5.01 10.57 -1.79
N SER A 88 5.60 11.68 -2.24
CA SER A 88 5.78 12.88 -1.41
C SER A 88 4.44 13.52 -1.02
N MET A 89 3.50 13.66 -1.95
CA MET A 89 2.15 14.17 -1.65
C MET A 89 1.36 13.21 -0.75
N ALA A 90 1.56 11.89 -0.88
CA ALA A 90 1.00 10.90 0.04
C ALA A 90 1.49 11.12 1.48
N LEU A 91 2.78 11.42 1.67
CA LEU A 91 3.37 11.70 2.98
C LEU A 91 2.90 13.03 3.58
N THR A 92 2.68 14.07 2.76
CA THR A 92 2.06 15.32 3.20
C THR A 92 0.61 15.10 3.63
N LEU A 93 -0.20 14.46 2.77
CA LEU A 93 -1.57 14.07 3.08
C LEU A 93 -1.63 13.19 4.34
N LEU A 94 -0.72 12.24 4.51
CA LEU A 94 -0.65 11.42 5.72
C LEU A 94 -0.38 12.27 6.96
N ARG A 95 0.50 13.28 6.91
CA ARG A 95 0.78 14.16 8.06
C ARG A 95 -0.41 15.03 8.43
N GLU A 96 -1.25 15.39 7.47
CA GLU A 96 -2.49 16.14 7.68
C GLU A 96 -3.63 15.23 8.16
N THR A 97 -3.77 14.05 7.56
CA THR A 97 -4.81 13.05 7.90
C THR A 97 -4.50 12.33 9.21
N ALA A 98 -3.23 12.18 9.59
CA ALA A 98 -2.82 11.66 10.91
C ALA A 98 -3.16 12.61 12.08
N ARG A 99 -3.54 13.87 11.81
CA ARG A 99 -4.17 14.76 12.80
C ARG A 99 -5.66 14.46 12.98
N HIS A 100 -6.28 13.80 12.00
CA HIS A 100 -7.69 13.42 11.98
C HIS A 100 -7.90 11.96 12.44
N PHE A 101 -6.97 11.06 12.12
CA PHE A 101 -6.89 9.74 12.77
C PHE A 101 -6.61 9.94 14.26
N LYS A 102 -7.48 9.41 15.14
CA LYS A 102 -7.41 9.67 16.59
C LYS A 102 -6.04 9.26 17.14
N SER A 103 -5.45 10.10 17.99
CA SER A 103 -4.08 9.95 18.54
C SER A 103 -3.77 8.61 19.24
N ASN A 104 -4.78 7.82 19.58
CA ASN A 104 -4.65 6.49 20.22
C ASN A 104 -4.79 5.31 19.23
N THR A 105 -4.76 5.56 17.91
CA THR A 105 -4.97 4.51 16.89
C THR A 105 -3.63 3.97 16.38
N ASN A 106 -3.27 2.75 16.79
CA ASN A 106 -2.14 2.03 16.18
C ASN A 106 -2.38 1.92 14.67
N SER A 107 -1.43 2.39 13.87
CA SER A 107 -1.51 2.35 12.41
C SER A 107 -0.16 2.00 11.79
N VAL A 108 -0.19 1.36 10.62
CA VAL A 108 0.98 1.00 9.81
C VAL A 108 0.72 1.44 8.38
N VAL A 109 1.67 2.18 7.82
CA VAL A 109 1.66 2.59 6.40
C VAL A 109 2.32 1.50 5.56
N TYR A 110 1.79 1.25 4.37
CA TYR A 110 2.39 0.37 3.38
C TYR A 110 2.26 0.98 1.97
N PHE A 111 3.37 1.12 1.26
CA PHE A 111 3.36 1.54 -0.14
C PHE A 111 3.21 0.31 -1.05
N GLY A 112 2.15 0.28 -1.85
CA GLY A 112 1.87 -0.80 -2.79
C GLY A 112 1.47 -0.26 -4.16
N ASP A 113 2.34 -0.42 -5.15
CA ASP A 113 2.08 -0.04 -6.54
C ASP A 113 1.07 -1.02 -7.18
N ASP A 114 0.23 -0.52 -8.10
CA ASP A 114 -0.96 -1.22 -8.61
C ASP A 114 -0.69 -2.48 -9.46
N ASP A 115 0.48 -2.62 -10.06
CA ASP A 115 0.90 -3.76 -10.87
C ASP A 115 1.37 -4.99 -10.06
N ASN A 116 1.71 -4.82 -8.78
CA ASN A 116 2.20 -5.92 -7.94
C ASN A 116 1.09 -6.91 -7.55
N SER A 117 1.47 -8.18 -7.36
CA SER A 117 0.57 -9.21 -6.81
C SER A 117 0.80 -9.41 -5.32
N TYR A 118 -0.30 -9.52 -4.57
CA TYR A 118 -0.30 -9.54 -3.11
C TYR A 118 -1.06 -10.74 -2.55
N ASP A 119 -0.45 -11.42 -1.58
CA ASP A 119 -1.11 -12.42 -0.74
C ASP A 119 -1.78 -11.70 0.45
N ILE A 120 -3.02 -12.07 0.80
CA ILE A 120 -3.77 -11.49 1.92
C ILE A 120 -2.99 -11.63 3.23
N ARG A 121 -2.21 -12.72 3.40
CA ARG A 121 -1.35 -12.98 4.56
C ARG A 121 -0.33 -11.89 4.81
N LEU A 122 0.17 -11.23 3.76
CA LEU A 122 1.07 -10.07 3.89
C LEU A 122 0.44 -8.99 4.77
N PHE A 123 -0.85 -8.74 4.60
CA PHE A 123 -1.58 -7.73 5.37
C PHE A 123 -2.06 -8.24 6.73
N THR A 124 -2.50 -9.50 6.85
CA THR A 124 -3.06 -10.03 8.10
C THR A 124 -2.00 -10.48 9.10
N GLU A 125 -0.99 -11.22 8.65
CA GLU A 125 0.04 -11.86 9.51
C GLU A 125 1.27 -10.97 9.71
N TYR A 126 1.68 -10.21 8.68
CA TYR A 126 2.96 -9.49 8.69
C TYR A 126 2.83 -7.98 8.93
N ILE A 127 2.22 -7.22 8.00
CA ILE A 127 2.16 -5.74 8.05
C ILE A 127 1.47 -5.27 9.34
N ARG A 128 0.36 -5.89 9.75
CA ARG A 128 -0.42 -5.53 10.95
C ARG A 128 0.37 -5.57 12.25
N ASN A 129 1.46 -6.35 12.29
CA ASN A 129 2.30 -6.58 13.45
C ASN A 129 3.58 -5.71 13.49
N VAL A 130 3.80 -4.85 12.47
CA VAL A 130 4.93 -3.90 12.46
C VAL A 130 4.76 -2.85 13.56
N ARG A 131 5.85 -2.58 14.29
CA ARG A 131 5.90 -1.54 15.34
C ARG A 131 6.78 -0.33 15.03
N LYS A 132 7.67 -0.42 14.04
CA LYS A 132 8.61 0.65 13.64
C LYS A 132 8.93 0.62 12.15
N LEU A 133 9.49 -0.49 11.67
CA LEU A 133 9.78 -0.77 10.27
C LEU A 133 9.56 -2.26 10.02
N GLY A 134 8.99 -2.61 8.87
CA GLY A 134 8.86 -3.98 8.38
C GLY A 134 9.60 -4.14 7.06
N MET A 135 10.23 -5.30 6.84
CA MET A 135 10.96 -5.61 5.61
C MET A 135 10.74 -7.08 5.26
N TRP A 136 10.46 -7.36 3.99
CA TRP A 136 10.18 -8.70 3.48
C TRP A 136 10.83 -8.90 2.11
N SER A 137 11.05 -10.16 1.75
CA SER A 137 11.38 -10.55 0.38
C SER A 137 10.20 -10.26 -0.56
N VAL A 138 10.47 -9.61 -1.69
CA VAL A 138 9.52 -9.44 -2.79
C VAL A 138 9.83 -10.48 -3.86
N GLY A 139 8.86 -11.30 -4.25
CA GLY A 139 9.04 -12.29 -5.31
C GLY A 139 9.25 -11.60 -6.67
N GLY A 140 10.37 -11.91 -7.34
CA GLY A 140 10.71 -11.27 -8.61
C GLY A 140 11.63 -12.14 -9.47
N TRP A 141 11.04 -12.88 -10.41
CA TRP A 141 11.76 -13.25 -11.62
C TRP A 141 12.03 -11.97 -12.43
N LEU A 142 13.23 -11.87 -13.01
CA LEU A 142 13.86 -10.64 -13.53
C LEU A 142 14.10 -9.53 -12.48
N LEU A 143 15.32 -9.52 -11.94
CA LEU A 143 16.30 -8.45 -12.22
C LEU A 143 17.72 -8.95 -11.90
N LYS A 144 18.72 -8.56 -12.70
CA LYS A 144 20.08 -9.12 -12.63
C LYS A 144 20.97 -8.45 -11.57
N SER A 145 21.86 -9.26 -10.98
CA SER A 145 23.16 -8.89 -10.38
C SER A 145 23.22 -7.79 -9.30
N GLY A 146 23.39 -8.20 -8.02
CA GLY A 146 23.84 -7.31 -6.92
C GLY A 146 23.81 -7.95 -5.52
N ARG A 147 24.94 -7.92 -4.78
CA ARG A 147 25.05 -8.20 -3.32
C ARG A 147 24.73 -6.88 -2.56
N ALA A 148 24.16 -6.77 -1.36
CA ALA A 148 23.58 -7.66 -0.33
C ALA A 148 22.55 -6.82 0.53
N GLU A 149 22.13 -7.03 1.79
CA GLU A 149 22.16 -8.18 2.72
C GLU A 149 20.84 -8.29 3.55
N ALA A 150 20.67 -9.29 4.45
CA ALA A 150 19.39 -9.65 5.09
C ALA A 150 19.37 -9.69 6.64
N ALA A 151 18.16 -9.49 7.19
CA ALA A 151 17.76 -10.05 8.49
C ALA A 151 17.51 -11.57 8.36
N ARG A 152 17.88 -12.35 9.38
CA ARG A 152 18.32 -13.75 9.21
C ARG A 152 17.26 -14.84 8.96
N ASN A 153 15.96 -14.52 8.94
CA ASN A 153 14.89 -15.53 9.09
C ASN A 153 13.98 -15.73 7.84
N PHE A 154 14.56 -15.90 6.65
CA PHE A 154 13.85 -16.37 5.44
C PHE A 154 14.70 -17.36 4.64
N PRO A 155 14.11 -18.21 3.77
CA PRO A 155 14.84 -19.08 2.84
C PRO A 155 15.82 -18.29 1.96
N ARG A 156 16.91 -18.95 1.53
CA ARG A 156 18.12 -18.27 1.02
C ARG A 156 17.97 -17.64 -0.38
N ASP A 157 16.89 -17.93 -1.09
CA ASP A 157 16.81 -17.76 -2.55
C ASP A 157 16.09 -16.48 -3.02
N ALA A 158 15.80 -15.56 -2.09
CA ALA A 158 15.12 -14.29 -2.40
C ALA A 158 16.06 -13.09 -2.49
N THR A 159 16.34 -12.62 -3.71
CA THR A 159 17.01 -11.33 -3.97
C THR A 159 16.12 -10.15 -3.52
N ARG A 160 16.74 -9.04 -3.11
CA ARG A 160 16.08 -8.05 -2.25
C ARG A 160 15.65 -6.78 -2.98
N LYS A 161 14.48 -6.26 -2.58
CA LYS A 161 14.12 -4.84 -2.64
C LYS A 161 13.73 -4.40 -1.23
N LEU A 162 14.01 -3.15 -0.86
CA LEU A 162 13.30 -2.52 0.24
C LEU A 162 11.88 -2.18 -0.25
N ALA A 163 10.87 -2.63 0.46
CA ALA A 163 9.65 -1.86 0.62
C ALA A 163 9.86 -0.92 1.81
N VAL A 164 9.63 0.37 1.59
CA VAL A 164 9.52 1.42 2.62
C VAL A 164 8.13 2.04 2.43
#